data_AF-A0A8H6C3W0-F1
#
_entry.id   AF-A0A8H6C3W0-F1
#
_cell.length_a   1.000
_cell.length_b   1.000
_cell.length_c   1.000
_cell.angle_alpha   90.00
_cell.angle_beta   90.00
_cell.angle_gamma   90.00
#
_symmetry.space_group_name_H-M   'P 1'
#
loop_
_entity.id
_entity.type
_entity.pdbx_description
1 polymer ?
#
loop_
_entity_poly.entity_id
_entity_poly.type
_entity_poly.pdbx_seq_one_letter_code
_entity_poly.pdbx_strand_id
1 'polypeptide(L)'
;MGTKEGIEMANKEIEAASMSARWVLIQNIHMAPSWISHFESQLSNLHAESKIFLTCKNTSQVPIGVISQCKVLNFENEVGIQRLVLDTYKSSSMDKRERIERHVLLLLIWYHSVILERVRYSPVSFKKKYDFNDSDYTCGVHIIEKVFESYDGKTETIPWNEIKYLIGTITYGGKVDDKEDLEFLETFAGAIFTERSFDSNFNLIENELTKENNEVLLLPDTTEEIVSWINKLPYDTPLSWIYLSDDANSLVKKQLGLEIVESVLDLSEDL
;
A
#
# COMPACT_ATOMS: atom_id res chain seq x y z
N MET A 1 -3.15 -2.08 20.51
CA MET A 1 -2.00 -2.27 21.42
C MET A 1 -0.93 -1.21 21.15
N GLY A 2 -0.10 -0.86 22.14
CA GLY A 2 0.98 0.13 21.98
C GLY A 2 0.95 1.31 22.96
N THR A 3 -0.07 1.39 23.83
CA THR A 3 -0.17 2.36 24.94
C THR A 3 -0.47 1.62 26.25
N LYS A 4 -0.19 2.25 27.40
CA LYS A 4 -0.52 1.69 28.72
C LYS A 4 -2.03 1.48 28.88
N GLU A 5 -2.82 2.49 28.55
CA GLU A 5 -4.29 2.44 28.58
C GLU A 5 -4.84 1.32 27.69
N GLY A 6 -4.26 1.13 26.50
CA GLY A 6 -4.66 0.06 25.59
C GLY A 6 -4.39 -1.34 26.16
N ILE A 7 -3.30 -1.52 26.91
CA ILE A 7 -2.98 -2.78 27.59
C ILE A 7 -3.95 -3.04 28.74
N GLU A 8 -4.24 -2.03 29.56
CA GLU A 8 -5.18 -2.15 30.68
C GLU A 8 -6.59 -2.49 30.20
N MET A 9 -7.05 -1.82 29.14
CA MET A 9 -8.35 -2.11 28.53
C MET A 9 -8.40 -3.53 27.93
N ALA A 10 -7.32 -3.98 27.27
CA ALA A 10 -7.24 -5.34 26.77
C ALA A 10 -7.36 -6.37 27.89
N ASN A 11 -6.63 -6.20 28.99
CA ASN A 11 -6.70 -7.10 30.16
C ASN A 11 -8.12 -7.17 30.73
N LYS A 12 -8.78 -6.02 30.88
CA LYS A 12 -10.15 -5.94 31.38
C LYS A 12 -11.14 -6.70 30.48
N GLU A 13 -11.03 -6.56 29.16
CA GLU A 13 -11.92 -7.29 28.25
C GLU A 13 -11.61 -8.79 28.19
N ILE A 14 -10.34 -9.19 28.37
CA ILE A 14 -9.95 -10.61 28.49
C ILE A 14 -10.51 -11.21 29.78
N GLU A 15 -10.46 -10.50 30.91
CA GLU A 15 -11.11 -10.93 32.15
C GLU A 15 -12.63 -11.02 31.99
N ALA A 16 -13.26 -10.08 31.30
CA ALA A 16 -14.69 -10.18 31.01
C ALA A 16 -15.01 -11.39 30.10
N ALA A 17 -14.10 -11.74 29.18
CA ALA A 17 -14.21 -12.88 28.27
C ALA A 17 -13.94 -14.24 28.94
N SER A 18 -13.31 -14.27 30.12
CA SER A 18 -13.22 -15.49 30.94
C SER A 18 -14.50 -15.77 31.71
N MET A 19 -15.22 -14.72 32.13
CA MET A 19 -16.48 -14.86 32.88
C MET A 19 -17.71 -15.08 31.98
N SER A 20 -17.69 -14.57 30.75
CA SER A 20 -18.86 -14.61 29.84
C SER A 20 -18.43 -14.67 28.38
N ALA A 21 -19.30 -15.19 27.52
CA ALA A 21 -19.06 -15.25 26.08
C ALA A 21 -18.90 -13.84 25.48
N ARG A 22 -17.70 -13.49 25.01
CA ARG A 22 -17.41 -12.19 24.38
C ARG A 22 -16.59 -12.35 23.11
N TRP A 23 -16.74 -11.39 22.22
CA TRP A 23 -15.91 -11.26 21.03
C TRP A 23 -15.00 -10.05 21.23
N VAL A 24 -13.69 -10.28 21.24
CA VAL A 24 -12.70 -9.23 21.51
C VAL A 24 -11.72 -9.19 20.36
N LEU A 25 -11.52 -8.01 19.77
CA LEU A 25 -10.51 -7.77 18.74
C LEU A 25 -9.36 -6.95 19.34
N ILE A 26 -8.18 -7.54 19.39
CA ILE A 26 -6.96 -6.89 19.87
C ILE A 26 -6.04 -6.64 18.68
N GLN A 27 -5.94 -5.36 18.30
CA GLN A 27 -5.18 -4.97 17.11
C GLN A 27 -3.71 -4.66 17.44
N ASN A 28 -2.84 -4.98 16.49
CA ASN A 28 -1.41 -4.64 16.47
C ASN A 28 -0.62 -5.21 17.66
N ILE A 29 -0.82 -6.49 18.01
CA ILE A 29 -0.16 -7.13 19.18
C ILE A 29 1.38 -7.08 19.13
N HIS A 30 1.96 -6.94 17.93
CA HIS A 30 3.40 -6.75 17.72
C HIS A 30 3.97 -5.49 18.38
N MET A 31 3.11 -4.51 18.71
CA MET A 31 3.48 -3.32 19.47
C MET A 31 3.59 -3.57 20.99
N ALA A 32 3.21 -4.76 21.46
CA ALA A 32 3.33 -5.15 22.87
C ALA A 32 3.81 -6.61 23.05
N PRO A 33 5.08 -6.92 22.73
CA PRO A 33 5.61 -8.29 22.80
C PRO A 33 5.56 -8.91 24.19
N SER A 34 5.78 -8.13 25.24
CA SER A 34 5.70 -8.61 26.63
C SER A 34 4.26 -8.96 27.04
N TRP A 35 3.27 -8.25 26.49
CA TRP A 35 1.87 -8.51 26.79
C TRP A 35 1.39 -9.83 26.19
N ILE A 36 1.81 -10.15 24.96
CA ILE A 36 1.37 -11.40 24.31
C ILE A 36 1.89 -12.64 25.05
N SER A 37 3.11 -12.58 25.61
CA SER A 37 3.62 -13.64 26.49
C SER A 37 2.81 -13.79 27.79
N HIS A 38 2.31 -12.68 28.35
CA HIS A 38 1.42 -12.75 29.50
C HIS A 38 0.05 -13.34 29.13
N PHE A 39 -0.49 -12.93 27.99
CA PHE A 39 -1.76 -13.42 27.46
C PHE A 39 -1.77 -14.94 27.24
N GLU A 40 -0.64 -15.54 26.85
CA GLU A 40 -0.49 -16.99 26.71
C GLU A 40 -0.96 -17.77 27.95
N SER A 41 -0.64 -17.26 29.15
CA SER A 41 -1.06 -17.87 30.42
C SER A 41 -2.56 -17.77 30.70
N GLN A 42 -3.27 -16.87 30.02
CA GLN A 42 -4.69 -16.60 30.24
C GLN A 42 -5.60 -17.35 29.25
N LEU A 43 -5.06 -17.92 28.18
CA LEU A 43 -5.81 -18.61 27.13
C LEU A 43 -6.69 -19.75 27.66
N SER A 44 -6.17 -20.52 28.62
CA SER A 44 -6.89 -21.66 29.22
C SER A 44 -8.08 -21.25 30.09
N ASN A 45 -8.13 -19.98 30.52
CA ASN A 45 -9.18 -19.46 31.40
C ASN A 45 -10.34 -18.82 30.62
N LEU A 46 -10.26 -18.76 29.28
CA LEU A 46 -11.31 -18.14 28.47
C LEU A 46 -12.60 -18.96 28.48
N HIS A 47 -13.73 -18.27 28.45
CA HIS A 47 -15.04 -18.91 28.32
C HIS A 47 -15.13 -19.64 26.97
N ALA A 48 -15.73 -20.84 26.93
CA ALA A 48 -15.74 -21.71 25.75
C ALA A 48 -16.37 -21.08 24.49
N GLU A 49 -17.32 -20.15 24.68
CA GLU A 49 -17.98 -19.42 23.58
C GLU A 49 -17.33 -18.07 23.24
N SER A 50 -16.28 -17.67 23.97
CA SER A 50 -15.55 -16.43 23.68
C SER A 50 -14.70 -16.57 22.42
N LYS A 51 -14.66 -15.51 21.62
CA LYS A 51 -13.84 -15.43 20.40
C LYS A 51 -12.87 -14.26 20.48
N ILE A 52 -11.59 -14.56 20.62
CA ILE A 52 -10.53 -13.57 20.67
C ILE A 52 -9.86 -13.50 19.30
N PHE A 53 -9.87 -12.33 18.69
CA PHE A 53 -9.22 -12.04 17.42
C PHE A 53 -7.98 -11.20 17.70
N LEU A 54 -6.83 -11.63 17.21
CA LEU A 54 -5.56 -10.91 17.33
C LEU A 54 -5.11 -10.49 15.93
N THR A 55 -4.62 -9.25 15.77
CA THR A 55 -3.98 -8.81 14.52
C THR A 55 -2.50 -8.49 14.74
N CYS A 56 -1.66 -8.97 13.83
CA CYS A 56 -0.21 -8.79 13.89
C CYS A 56 0.39 -8.76 12.47
N LYS A 57 1.63 -8.28 12.35
CA LYS A 57 2.40 -8.40 11.09
C LYS A 57 2.95 -9.82 10.96
N ASN A 58 3.23 -10.31 9.76
CA ASN A 58 3.86 -11.63 9.57
C ASN A 58 5.22 -11.78 10.27
N THR A 59 5.93 -10.67 10.53
CA THR A 59 7.21 -10.64 11.24
C THR A 59 7.09 -10.59 12.77
N SER A 60 5.87 -10.73 13.31
CA SER A 60 5.64 -10.61 14.75
C SER A 60 6.16 -11.86 15.48
N GLN A 61 6.94 -11.65 16.54
CA GLN A 61 7.39 -12.74 17.42
C GLN A 61 6.28 -13.15 18.38
N VAL A 62 5.26 -13.84 17.85
CA VAL A 62 4.16 -14.38 18.66
C VAL A 62 4.62 -15.69 19.31
N PRO A 63 4.45 -15.88 20.63
CA PRO A 63 4.83 -17.12 21.30
C PRO A 63 4.14 -18.35 20.69
N ILE A 64 4.89 -19.45 20.55
CA ILE A 64 4.42 -20.69 19.93
C ILE A 64 3.18 -21.25 20.65
N GLY A 65 3.10 -21.13 21.98
CA GLY A 65 1.94 -21.62 22.73
C GLY A 65 0.66 -20.81 22.52
N VAL A 66 0.77 -19.56 22.05
CA VAL A 66 -0.39 -18.78 21.54
C VAL A 66 -0.77 -19.26 20.15
N ILE A 67 0.22 -19.40 19.24
CA ILE A 67 -0.01 -19.82 17.85
C ILE A 67 -0.67 -21.20 17.81
N SER A 68 -0.21 -22.15 18.62
CA SER A 68 -0.72 -23.53 18.65
C SER A 68 -2.18 -23.65 19.08
N GLN A 69 -2.69 -22.67 19.82
CA GLN A 69 -4.08 -22.60 20.29
C GLN A 69 -4.96 -21.71 19.40
N CYS A 70 -4.37 -21.06 18.40
CA CYS A 70 -5.04 -20.11 17.54
C CYS A 70 -5.26 -20.70 16.14
N LYS A 71 -6.38 -20.33 15.51
CA LYS A 71 -6.53 -20.49 14.06
C LYS A 71 -5.87 -19.30 13.37
N VAL A 72 -4.69 -19.53 12.82
CA VAL A 72 -3.94 -18.48 12.09
C VAL A 72 -4.55 -18.30 10.70
N LEU A 73 -4.91 -17.06 10.39
CA LEU A 73 -5.35 -16.65 9.06
C LEU A 73 -4.30 -15.69 8.51
N ASN A 74 -3.62 -16.13 7.45
CA ASN A 74 -2.71 -15.27 6.71
C ASN A 74 -3.51 -14.53 5.64
N PHE A 75 -3.48 -13.20 5.70
CA PHE A 75 -4.07 -12.34 4.68
C PHE A 75 -2.94 -11.85 3.78
N GLU A 76 -2.76 -12.54 2.65
CA GLU A 76 -1.92 -12.07 1.57
C GLU A 76 -2.83 -11.32 0.60
N ASN A 77 -2.83 -9.99 0.68
CA ASN A 77 -3.53 -9.19 -0.31
C ASN A 77 -2.67 -9.15 -1.57
N GLU A 78 -2.98 -10.00 -2.54
CA GLU A 78 -2.57 -9.79 -3.93
C GLU A 78 -3.44 -8.69 -4.55
N VAL A 79 -3.31 -7.47 -4.03
CA VAL A 79 -4.06 -6.31 -4.52
C VAL A 79 -3.44 -5.85 -5.83
N GLY A 80 -4.01 -6.28 -6.95
CA GLY A 80 -3.67 -5.69 -8.24
C GLY A 80 -4.11 -4.23 -8.35
N ILE A 81 -3.64 -3.57 -9.42
CA ILE A 81 -3.73 -2.12 -9.61
C ILE A 81 -5.18 -1.61 -9.53
N GLN A 82 -6.15 -2.37 -10.05
CA GLN A 82 -7.56 -2.01 -9.95
C GLN A 82 -7.99 -1.76 -8.51
N ARG A 83 -7.60 -2.68 -7.60
CA ARG A 83 -8.06 -2.64 -6.22
C ARG A 83 -7.36 -1.52 -5.45
N LEU A 84 -6.07 -1.31 -5.69
CA LEU A 84 -5.31 -0.18 -5.13
C LEU A 84 -5.96 1.15 -5.51
N VAL A 85 -6.19 1.36 -6.81
CA VAL A 85 -6.83 2.59 -7.32
C VAL A 85 -8.23 2.76 -6.71
N LEU A 86 -9.03 1.69 -6.63
CA LEU A 86 -10.38 1.75 -6.08
C LEU A 86 -10.40 2.11 -4.59
N ASP A 87 -9.52 1.50 -3.80
CA ASP A 87 -9.46 1.72 -2.35
C ASP A 87 -8.95 3.14 -2.04
N THR A 88 -7.91 3.62 -2.75
CA THR A 88 -7.43 5.00 -2.64
C THR A 88 -8.47 6.01 -3.14
N TYR A 89 -9.20 5.70 -4.23
CA TYR A 89 -10.30 6.57 -4.69
C TYR A 89 -11.42 6.67 -3.65
N LYS A 90 -11.82 5.56 -3.02
CA LYS A 90 -12.88 5.57 -1.99
C LYS A 90 -12.48 6.32 -0.72
N SER A 91 -11.20 6.32 -0.37
CA SER A 91 -10.70 7.12 0.76
C SER A 91 -10.56 8.60 0.40
N SER A 92 -10.48 8.93 -0.89
CA SER A 92 -10.39 10.29 -1.38
C SER A 92 -11.75 11.00 -1.45
N SER A 93 -11.82 12.26 -1.02
CA SER A 93 -13.03 13.09 -1.12
C SER A 93 -13.11 13.83 -2.46
N MET A 94 -13.10 13.08 -3.58
CA MET A 94 -13.02 13.61 -4.95
C MET A 94 -14.24 14.45 -5.34
N ASP A 95 -15.44 14.07 -4.89
CA ASP A 95 -16.70 14.66 -5.36
C ASP A 95 -16.82 16.17 -5.08
N LYS A 96 -16.10 16.65 -4.06
CA LYS A 96 -16.11 18.05 -3.61
C LYS A 96 -15.12 18.95 -4.36
N ARG A 97 -14.30 18.40 -5.26
CA ARG A 97 -13.16 19.07 -5.90
C ARG A 97 -13.55 19.67 -7.24
N GLU A 98 -12.93 20.77 -7.65
CA GLU A 98 -13.13 21.29 -9.00
C GLU A 98 -12.52 20.35 -10.05
N ARG A 99 -12.95 20.47 -11.33
CA ARG A 99 -12.54 19.54 -12.40
C ARG A 99 -11.02 19.40 -12.51
N ILE A 100 -10.28 20.50 -12.45
CA ILE A 100 -8.83 20.52 -12.65
C ILE A 100 -8.11 19.91 -11.43
N GLU A 101 -8.45 20.33 -10.21
CA GLU A 101 -7.89 19.75 -8.98
C GLU A 101 -8.17 18.24 -8.91
N ARG A 102 -9.40 17.83 -9.28
CA ARG A 102 -9.82 16.43 -9.35
C ARG A 102 -8.96 15.62 -10.32
N HIS A 103 -8.65 16.17 -11.49
CA HIS A 103 -7.74 15.53 -12.46
C HIS A 103 -6.36 15.28 -11.84
N VAL A 104 -5.77 16.29 -11.20
CA VAL A 104 -4.44 16.16 -10.56
C VAL A 104 -4.45 15.17 -9.40
N LEU A 105 -5.52 15.14 -8.61
CA LEU A 105 -5.69 14.15 -7.55
C LEU A 105 -5.86 12.72 -8.10
N LEU A 106 -6.49 12.55 -9.27
CA LEU A 106 -6.58 11.25 -9.94
C LEU A 106 -5.20 10.77 -10.43
N LEU A 107 -4.36 11.69 -10.94
CA LEU A 107 -2.95 11.40 -11.23
C LEU A 107 -2.19 10.94 -9.97
N LEU A 108 -2.44 11.57 -8.82
CA LEU A 108 -1.85 11.16 -7.55
C LEU A 108 -2.32 9.76 -7.11
N ILE A 109 -3.61 9.45 -7.26
CA ILE A 109 -4.13 8.10 -6.99
C ILE A 109 -3.39 7.07 -7.84
N TRP A 110 -3.22 7.35 -9.14
CA TRP A 110 -2.49 6.48 -10.04
C TRP A 110 -1.02 6.32 -9.63
N TYR A 111 -0.33 7.43 -9.39
CA TYR A 111 1.06 7.45 -8.96
C TYR A 111 1.28 6.61 -7.68
N HIS A 112 0.43 6.83 -6.67
CA HIS A 112 0.46 6.07 -5.42
C HIS A 112 0.22 4.58 -5.65
N SER A 113 -0.78 4.22 -6.45
CA SER A 113 -1.16 2.82 -6.73
C SER A 113 -0.05 2.07 -7.46
N VAL A 114 0.59 2.69 -8.46
CA VAL A 114 1.72 2.07 -9.19
C VAL A 114 2.91 1.86 -8.26
N ILE A 115 3.20 2.79 -7.35
CA ILE A 115 4.30 2.64 -6.40
C ILE A 115 4.04 1.49 -5.42
N LEU A 116 2.83 1.43 -4.85
CA LEU A 116 2.44 0.33 -3.96
C LEU A 116 2.54 -1.02 -4.67
N GLU A 117 2.05 -1.10 -5.91
CA GLU A 117 2.13 -2.32 -6.69
C GLU A 117 3.59 -2.68 -7.02
N ARG A 118 4.44 -1.70 -7.34
CA ARG A 118 5.87 -1.96 -7.55
C ARG A 118 6.54 -2.51 -6.30
N VAL A 119 6.27 -1.99 -5.09
CA VAL A 119 6.86 -2.53 -3.84
C VAL A 119 6.58 -4.01 -3.63
N ARG A 120 5.47 -4.54 -4.18
CA ARG A 120 5.17 -5.98 -4.16
C ARG A 120 6.23 -6.82 -4.87
N TYR A 121 6.87 -6.26 -5.91
CA TYR A 121 7.89 -6.92 -6.73
C TYR A 121 9.32 -6.67 -6.25
N SER A 122 9.53 -6.03 -5.09
CA SER A 122 10.87 -5.92 -4.49
C SER A 122 11.44 -7.32 -4.17
N PRO A 123 12.73 -7.60 -4.44
CA PRO A 123 13.78 -6.65 -4.81
C PRO A 123 13.95 -6.37 -6.32
N VAL A 124 13.07 -6.91 -7.19
CA VAL A 124 13.19 -6.79 -8.66
C VAL A 124 12.82 -5.39 -9.15
N SER A 125 11.78 -4.78 -8.56
CA SER A 125 11.28 -3.45 -8.92
C SER A 125 11.95 -2.30 -8.17
N PHE A 126 12.23 -2.52 -6.88
CA PHE A 126 12.98 -1.64 -6.00
C PHE A 126 13.95 -2.50 -5.21
N LYS A 127 15.17 -2.03 -4.97
CA LYS A 127 16.18 -2.81 -4.24
C LYS A 127 15.77 -3.10 -2.80
N LYS A 128 14.92 -2.25 -2.22
CA LYS A 128 14.37 -2.42 -0.88
C LYS A 128 12.85 -2.37 -0.89
N LYS A 129 12.25 -3.04 0.11
CA LYS A 129 10.82 -2.98 0.36
C LYS A 129 10.49 -1.75 1.21
N TYR A 130 10.25 -0.61 0.55
CA TYR A 130 9.90 0.64 1.21
C TYR A 130 8.46 0.61 1.77
N ASP A 131 8.24 1.24 2.93
CA ASP A 131 6.93 1.29 3.60
C ASP A 131 6.11 2.50 3.12
N PHE A 132 5.70 2.49 1.85
CA PHE A 132 4.72 3.44 1.32
C PHE A 132 3.32 3.10 1.81
N ASN A 133 2.55 4.08 2.25
CA ASN A 133 1.24 3.89 2.85
C ASN A 133 0.31 5.10 2.69
N ASP A 134 -0.91 4.99 3.20
CA ASP A 134 -1.97 6.02 3.12
C ASP A 134 -1.54 7.39 3.65
N SER A 135 -0.55 7.46 4.56
CA SER A 135 -0.03 8.74 5.06
C SER A 135 0.70 9.51 3.96
N ASP A 136 1.40 8.82 3.07
CA ASP A 136 2.11 9.44 1.93
C ASP A 136 1.11 9.97 0.92
N TYR A 137 0.05 9.20 0.63
CA TYR A 137 -1.06 9.65 -0.20
C TYR A 137 -1.72 10.90 0.41
N THR A 138 -2.04 10.87 1.71
CA THR A 138 -2.65 12.01 2.41
C THR A 138 -1.75 13.25 2.38
N CYS A 139 -0.44 13.07 2.53
CA CYS A 139 0.53 14.16 2.39
C CYS A 139 0.52 14.75 0.97
N GLY A 140 0.47 13.88 -0.06
CA GLY A 140 0.33 14.30 -1.45
C GLY A 140 -0.95 15.09 -1.72
N VAL A 141 -2.09 14.65 -1.15
CA VAL A 141 -3.36 15.39 -1.24
C VAL A 141 -3.20 16.79 -0.66
N HIS A 142 -2.63 16.91 0.54
CA HIS A 142 -2.40 18.21 1.19
C HIS A 142 -1.47 19.14 0.40
N ILE A 143 -0.45 18.58 -0.27
CA ILE A 143 0.41 19.34 -1.19
C ILE A 143 -0.40 19.90 -2.35
N ILE A 144 -1.23 19.06 -2.99
CA ILE A 144 -2.08 19.48 -4.11
C ILE A 144 -3.07 20.54 -3.64
N GLU A 145 -3.76 20.34 -2.52
CA GLU A 145 -4.71 21.32 -1.97
C GLU A 145 -4.07 22.69 -1.79
N LYS A 146 -2.89 22.75 -1.17
CA LYS A 146 -2.14 24.00 -0.98
C LYS A 146 -1.74 24.68 -2.27
N VAL A 147 -1.34 23.90 -3.27
CA VAL A 147 -1.03 24.43 -4.60
C VAL A 147 -2.29 25.05 -5.22
N PHE A 148 -3.44 24.41 -5.04
CA PHE A 148 -4.71 24.88 -5.60
C PHE A 148 -5.38 26.01 -4.80
N GLU A 149 -5.00 26.28 -3.54
CA GLU A 149 -5.49 27.45 -2.77
C GLU A 149 -5.19 28.79 -3.45
N SER A 150 -4.06 28.89 -4.17
CA SER A 150 -3.63 30.11 -4.87
C SER A 150 -3.82 30.04 -6.39
N TYR A 151 -4.55 29.05 -6.88
CA TYR A 151 -4.72 28.76 -8.30
C TYR A 151 -5.74 29.68 -8.96
N ASP A 152 -5.42 30.18 -10.15
CA ASP A 152 -6.23 31.17 -10.88
C ASP A 152 -7.24 30.55 -11.86
N GLY A 153 -7.36 29.22 -11.89
CA GLY A 153 -8.33 28.49 -12.72
C GLY A 153 -7.79 28.01 -14.07
N LYS A 154 -6.55 28.34 -14.46
CA LYS A 154 -5.98 28.01 -15.78
C LYS A 154 -4.94 26.88 -15.73
N THR A 155 -5.07 25.86 -16.56
CA THR A 155 -4.15 24.70 -16.55
C THR A 155 -2.68 25.07 -16.71
N GLU A 156 -2.41 26.15 -17.44
CA GLU A 156 -1.07 26.72 -17.70
C GLU A 156 -0.37 27.26 -16.45
N THR A 157 -1.12 27.59 -15.39
CA THR A 157 -0.58 28.18 -14.15
C THR A 157 -0.32 27.14 -13.07
N ILE A 158 -0.67 25.87 -13.31
CA ILE A 158 -0.38 24.77 -12.39
C ILE A 158 1.15 24.63 -12.25
N PRO A 159 1.72 24.73 -11.04
CA PRO A 159 3.15 24.64 -10.83
C PRO A 159 3.63 23.18 -10.84
N TRP A 160 3.61 22.55 -12.02
CA TRP A 160 3.97 21.14 -12.19
C TRP A 160 5.35 20.77 -11.62
N ASN A 161 6.31 21.68 -11.72
CA ASN A 161 7.65 21.49 -11.14
C ASN A 161 7.64 21.34 -9.62
N GLU A 162 6.79 22.11 -8.94
CA GLU A 162 6.66 22.05 -7.49
C GLU A 162 5.92 20.76 -7.09
N ILE A 163 4.84 20.42 -7.81
CA ILE A 163 4.08 19.19 -7.56
C ILE A 163 4.97 17.95 -7.69
N LYS A 164 5.69 17.78 -8.81
CA LYS A 164 6.54 16.60 -9.02
C LYS A 164 7.69 16.51 -8.03
N TYR A 165 8.28 17.65 -7.64
CA TYR A 165 9.37 17.67 -6.67
C TYR A 165 8.87 17.33 -5.26
N LEU A 166 7.78 17.97 -4.82
CA LEU A 166 7.23 17.74 -3.49
C LEU A 166 6.70 16.30 -3.35
N ILE A 167 6.02 15.77 -4.35
CA ILE A 167 5.48 14.40 -4.30
C ILE A 167 6.59 13.37 -4.55
N GLY A 168 7.31 13.48 -5.67
CA GLY A 168 8.31 12.50 -6.11
C GLY A 168 9.54 12.46 -5.21
N THR A 169 10.21 13.60 -5.05
CA THR A 169 11.49 13.70 -4.32
C THR A 169 11.30 13.79 -2.81
N ILE A 170 10.34 14.58 -2.34
CA ILE A 170 10.21 14.88 -0.89
C ILE A 170 9.32 13.87 -0.17
N THR A 171 8.07 13.68 -0.60
CA THR A 171 7.11 12.82 0.10
C THR A 171 7.46 11.34 -0.05
N TYR A 172 7.56 10.84 -1.28
CA TYR A 172 7.89 9.44 -1.53
C TYR A 172 9.40 9.22 -1.48
N GLY A 173 10.18 10.05 -2.18
CA GLY A 173 11.64 9.95 -2.22
C GLY A 173 12.31 10.12 -0.86
N GLY A 174 11.70 10.84 0.09
CA GLY A 174 12.24 11.00 1.45
C GLY A 174 12.36 9.69 2.25
N LYS A 175 11.72 8.61 1.82
CA LYS A 175 11.84 7.26 2.40
C LYS A 175 12.89 6.38 1.70
N VAL A 176 13.39 6.84 0.56
CA VAL A 176 14.25 6.07 -0.33
C VAL A 176 15.70 6.48 -0.14
N ASP A 177 16.55 5.49 0.11
CA ASP A 177 17.98 5.66 0.34
C ASP A 177 18.86 5.07 -0.79
N ASP A 178 18.26 4.37 -1.75
CA ASP A 178 18.95 3.94 -2.97
C ASP A 178 18.73 4.94 -4.11
N LYS A 179 19.80 5.25 -4.84
CA LYS A 179 19.78 6.27 -5.89
C LYS A 179 18.92 5.89 -7.08
N GLU A 180 18.95 4.62 -7.51
CA GLU A 180 18.18 4.17 -8.69
C GLU A 180 16.70 4.07 -8.35
N ASP A 181 16.37 3.62 -7.13
CA ASP A 181 14.99 3.59 -6.65
C ASP A 181 14.41 5.02 -6.55
N LEU A 182 15.22 6.01 -6.12
CA LEU A 182 14.83 7.42 -6.09
C LEU A 182 14.64 7.99 -7.50
N GLU A 183 15.58 7.71 -8.40
CA GLU A 183 15.51 8.16 -9.80
C GLU A 183 14.24 7.64 -10.50
N PHE A 184 13.81 6.41 -10.20
CA PHE A 184 12.52 5.90 -10.68
C PHE A 184 11.34 6.75 -10.20
N LEU A 185 11.26 7.05 -8.89
CA LEU A 185 10.17 7.85 -8.33
C LEU A 185 10.10 9.24 -8.96
N GLU A 186 11.25 9.91 -9.10
CA GLU A 186 11.34 11.24 -9.71
C GLU A 186 10.96 11.23 -11.19
N THR A 187 11.45 10.22 -11.94
CA THR A 187 11.14 10.06 -13.36
C THR A 187 9.66 9.78 -13.57
N PHE A 188 9.09 8.87 -12.79
CA PHE A 188 7.68 8.53 -12.88
C PHE A 188 6.79 9.71 -12.47
N ALA A 189 7.15 10.45 -11.42
CA ALA A 189 6.46 11.68 -11.06
C ALA A 189 6.50 12.72 -12.20
N GLY A 190 7.64 12.86 -12.87
CA GLY A 190 7.79 13.74 -14.03
C GLY A 190 6.97 13.32 -15.25
N ALA A 191 6.75 12.01 -15.45
CA ALA A 191 5.93 11.48 -16.53
C ALA A 191 4.42 11.70 -16.29
N ILE A 192 4.00 11.57 -15.02
CA ILE A 192 2.59 11.65 -14.62
C ILE A 192 2.14 13.10 -14.38
N PHE A 193 2.88 13.87 -13.58
CA PHE A 193 2.51 15.23 -13.19
C PHE A 193 3.02 16.25 -14.21
N THR A 194 2.29 16.38 -15.31
CA THR A 194 2.64 17.25 -16.44
C THR A 194 1.41 17.91 -17.05
N GLU A 195 1.59 19.05 -17.70
CA GLU A 195 0.51 19.76 -18.42
C GLU A 195 -0.13 18.88 -19.49
N ARG A 196 0.67 18.05 -20.17
CA ARG A 196 0.21 17.08 -21.17
C ARG A 196 -0.82 16.09 -20.62
N SER A 197 -0.91 15.93 -19.30
CA SER A 197 -1.92 15.05 -18.69
C SER A 197 -3.36 15.46 -19.01
N PHE A 198 -3.59 16.70 -19.42
CA PHE A 198 -4.89 17.21 -19.88
C PHE A 198 -5.16 16.95 -21.36
N ASP A 199 -4.19 16.43 -22.12
CA ASP A 199 -4.36 16.12 -23.53
C ASP A 199 -5.24 14.86 -23.70
N SER A 200 -6.17 14.89 -24.67
CA SER A 200 -7.10 13.78 -24.93
C SER A 200 -6.44 12.43 -25.28
N ASN A 201 -5.17 12.46 -25.69
CA ASN A 201 -4.37 11.29 -26.06
C ASN A 201 -3.28 10.98 -25.03
N PHE A 202 -3.32 11.60 -23.84
CA PHE A 202 -2.36 11.33 -22.78
C PHE A 202 -2.50 9.88 -22.29
N ASN A 203 -1.44 9.10 -22.49
CA ASN A 203 -1.40 7.72 -22.08
C ASN A 203 -0.77 7.60 -20.68
N LEU A 204 -1.59 7.24 -19.70
CA LEU A 204 -1.22 7.15 -18.29
C LEU A 204 -0.15 6.07 -18.01
N ILE A 205 -0.05 5.07 -18.90
CA ILE A 205 0.89 3.95 -18.80
C ILE A 205 2.04 4.06 -19.81
N GLU A 206 2.29 5.24 -20.39
CA GLU A 206 3.31 5.38 -21.44
C GLU A 206 4.72 5.03 -20.95
N ASN A 207 5.30 3.98 -21.55
CA ASN A 207 6.68 3.56 -21.39
C ASN A 207 7.12 2.70 -22.59
N GLU A 208 8.38 2.25 -22.59
CA GLU A 208 8.93 1.46 -23.71
C GLU A 208 8.15 0.16 -23.94
N LEU A 209 7.78 -0.56 -22.88
CA LEU A 209 7.07 -1.84 -22.95
C LEU A 209 5.62 -1.67 -23.42
N THR A 210 4.92 -0.65 -22.93
CA THR A 210 3.53 -0.39 -23.36
C THR A 210 3.45 0.13 -24.79
N LYS A 211 4.50 0.83 -25.27
CA LYS A 211 4.62 1.21 -26.69
C LYS A 211 4.79 -0.01 -27.60
N GLU A 212 5.61 -0.97 -27.21
CA GLU A 212 5.80 -2.22 -27.96
C GLU A 212 4.49 -3.01 -28.08
N ASN A 213 3.72 -3.05 -26.99
CA ASN A 213 2.44 -3.77 -26.93
C ASN A 213 1.24 -2.97 -27.44
N ASN A 214 1.43 -1.70 -27.85
CA ASN A 214 0.36 -0.76 -28.20
C ASN A 214 -0.71 -0.61 -27.11
N GLU A 215 -0.31 -0.62 -25.85
CA GLU A 215 -1.19 -0.46 -24.69
C GLU A 215 -1.45 1.01 -24.40
N VAL A 216 -2.72 1.36 -24.21
CA VAL A 216 -3.15 2.73 -23.92
C VAL A 216 -4.14 2.73 -22.76
N LEU A 217 -3.89 3.59 -21.78
CA LEU A 217 -4.80 3.89 -20.70
C LEU A 217 -5.04 5.40 -20.62
N LEU A 218 -6.20 5.84 -21.08
CA LEU A 218 -6.60 7.24 -21.00
C LEU A 218 -7.31 7.52 -19.67
N LEU A 219 -7.20 8.73 -19.14
CA LEU A 219 -7.93 9.14 -17.94
C LEU A 219 -9.40 9.46 -18.26
N PRO A 220 -10.32 9.21 -17.32
CA PRO A 220 -11.72 9.64 -17.43
C PRO A 220 -11.85 11.16 -17.25
N ASP A 221 -12.77 11.77 -17.99
CA ASP A 221 -13.00 13.23 -17.96
C ASP A 221 -13.98 13.67 -16.87
N THR A 222 -14.91 12.79 -16.49
CA THR A 222 -16.05 13.10 -15.61
C THR A 222 -16.06 12.23 -14.37
N THR A 223 -16.65 12.76 -13.29
CA THR A 223 -16.77 12.06 -12.01
C THR A 223 -17.51 10.73 -12.13
N GLU A 224 -18.58 10.74 -12.92
CA GLU A 224 -19.44 9.58 -13.16
C GLU A 224 -18.69 8.46 -13.90
N GLU A 225 -17.75 8.84 -14.76
CA GLU A 225 -16.92 7.90 -15.51
C GLU A 225 -15.76 7.33 -14.68
N ILE A 226 -15.27 8.03 -13.65
CA ILE A 226 -14.12 7.56 -12.85
C ILE A 226 -14.37 6.15 -12.30
N VAL A 227 -15.51 5.91 -11.64
CA VAL A 227 -15.78 4.57 -11.06
C VAL A 227 -15.91 3.50 -12.15
N SER A 228 -16.51 3.84 -13.30
CA SER A 228 -16.60 2.94 -14.45
C SER A 228 -15.24 2.62 -15.05
N TRP A 229 -14.37 3.63 -15.13
CA TRP A 229 -12.99 3.51 -15.57
C TRP A 229 -12.16 2.64 -14.63
N ILE A 230 -12.26 2.86 -13.31
CA ILE A 230 -11.59 2.03 -12.30
C ILE A 230 -12.03 0.57 -12.45
N ASN A 231 -13.33 0.29 -12.58
CA ASN A 231 -13.83 -1.08 -12.71
C ASN A 231 -13.38 -1.78 -14.01
N LYS A 232 -12.89 -1.04 -15.01
CA LYS A 232 -12.32 -1.60 -16.25
C LYS A 232 -10.82 -1.87 -16.14
N LEU A 233 -10.15 -1.38 -15.12
CA LEU A 233 -8.74 -1.71 -14.87
C LEU A 233 -8.60 -3.23 -14.64
N PRO A 234 -7.49 -3.83 -15.07
CA PRO A 234 -7.28 -5.26 -14.91
C PRO A 234 -7.11 -5.65 -13.44
N TYR A 235 -7.69 -6.80 -13.07
CA TYR A 235 -7.51 -7.38 -11.73
C TYR A 235 -6.06 -7.80 -11.49
N ASP A 236 -5.47 -8.49 -12.47
CA ASP A 236 -4.05 -8.83 -12.47
C ASP A 236 -3.28 -7.74 -13.20
N THR A 237 -2.37 -7.04 -12.49
CA THR A 237 -1.64 -5.92 -13.07
C THR A 237 -0.70 -6.38 -14.18
N PRO A 238 -0.83 -5.88 -15.42
CA PRO A 238 0.19 -6.10 -16.45
C PRO A 238 1.50 -5.48 -16.01
N LEU A 239 2.59 -6.26 -16.07
CA LEU A 239 3.90 -5.81 -15.59
C LEU A 239 4.42 -4.58 -16.36
N SER A 240 4.06 -4.48 -17.64
CA SER A 240 4.35 -3.31 -18.49
C SER A 240 3.78 -2.01 -17.90
N TRP A 241 2.61 -2.04 -17.26
CA TRP A 241 1.97 -0.84 -16.68
C TRP A 241 2.73 -0.28 -15.48
N ILE A 242 3.51 -1.13 -14.83
CA ILE A 242 4.31 -0.78 -13.66
C ILE A 242 5.80 -0.79 -13.99
N TYR A 243 6.19 -0.63 -15.26
CA TYR A 243 7.59 -0.55 -15.72
C TYR A 243 8.42 -1.78 -15.33
N LEU A 244 7.84 -2.98 -15.48
CA LEU A 244 8.51 -4.26 -15.29
C LEU A 244 8.35 -5.12 -16.54
N SER A 245 9.42 -5.83 -16.90
CA SER A 245 9.41 -6.81 -17.98
C SER A 245 8.66 -8.09 -17.57
N ASP A 246 8.21 -8.86 -18.56
CA ASP A 246 7.41 -10.07 -18.35
C ASP A 246 8.10 -11.15 -17.48
N ASP A 247 9.44 -11.14 -17.44
CA ASP A 247 10.24 -12.05 -16.63
C ASP A 247 10.29 -11.67 -15.14
N ALA A 248 9.85 -10.47 -14.74
CA ALA A 248 9.91 -10.02 -13.34
C ALA A 248 9.18 -10.98 -12.39
N ASN A 249 8.04 -11.53 -12.81
CA ASN A 249 7.34 -12.58 -12.06
C ASN A 249 8.19 -13.81 -11.81
N SER A 250 8.95 -14.25 -12.82
CA SER A 250 9.86 -15.39 -12.71
C SER A 250 11.06 -15.05 -11.82
N LEU A 251 11.58 -13.82 -11.89
CA LEU A 251 12.69 -13.36 -11.07
C LEU A 251 12.31 -13.27 -9.59
N VAL A 252 11.14 -12.72 -9.27
CA VAL A 252 10.62 -12.68 -7.89
C VAL A 252 10.45 -14.10 -7.34
N LYS A 253 9.83 -15.00 -8.11
CA LYS A 253 9.67 -16.41 -7.72
C LYS A 253 11.01 -17.11 -7.48
N LYS A 254 12.01 -16.84 -8.33
CA LYS A 254 13.35 -17.40 -8.19
C LYS A 254 14.03 -16.88 -6.92
N GLN A 255 13.92 -15.59 -6.63
CA GLN A 255 14.48 -14.97 -5.43
C GLN A 255 13.86 -15.56 -4.16
N LEU A 256 12.52 -15.63 -4.10
CA LEU A 256 11.80 -16.28 -3.00
C LEU A 256 12.21 -17.75 -2.85
N GLY A 257 12.39 -18.46 -3.96
CA GLY A 257 12.87 -19.83 -3.95
C GLY A 257 14.25 -19.98 -3.31
N LEU A 258 15.17 -19.05 -3.56
CA LEU A 258 16.50 -19.04 -2.95
C LEU A 258 16.41 -18.77 -1.43
N GLU A 259 15.62 -17.80 -1.00
CA GLU A 259 15.40 -17.50 0.42
C GLU A 259 14.80 -18.68 1.19
N ILE A 260 13.86 -19.40 0.55
CA ILE A 260 13.29 -20.63 1.11
C ILE A 260 14.37 -21.72 1.24
N VAL A 261 15.22 -21.90 0.22
CA VAL A 261 16.29 -22.90 0.26
C VAL A 261 17.29 -22.58 1.37
N GLU A 262 17.70 -21.32 1.52
CA GLU A 262 18.57 -20.87 2.62
C GLU A 262 17.91 -21.14 3.98
N SER A 263 16.64 -20.78 4.15
CA SER A 263 15.90 -21.03 5.38
C SER A 263 15.79 -22.52 5.71
N VAL A 264 15.63 -23.38 4.70
CA VAL A 264 15.59 -24.84 4.87
C VAL A 264 16.96 -25.40 5.23
N LEU A 265 18.04 -24.86 4.65
CA LEU A 265 19.41 -25.25 4.98
C LEU A 265 19.73 -24.91 6.44
N ASP A 266 19.41 -23.69 6.89
CA ASP A 266 19.59 -23.28 8.28
C ASP A 266 18.85 -24.21 9.26
N LEU A 267 17.59 -24.55 8.95
CA LEU A 267 16.80 -25.50 9.74
C LEU A 267 17.38 -26.92 9.76
N SER A 268 18.10 -27.32 8.71
CA SER A 268 18.71 -28.64 8.59
C SER A 268 20.06 -28.76 9.32
N GLU A 269 20.76 -27.64 9.52
CA GLU A 269 22.00 -27.60 10.33
C GLU A 269 21.72 -27.64 11.84
N ASP A 270 20.51 -27.23 12.26
CA ASP A 270 20.02 -27.26 13.65
C ASP A 270 19.41 -28.63 14.08
N LEU A 271 19.39 -29.64 13.20
CA LEU A 271 18.85 -31.01 13.42
C LEU A 271 19.96 -32.05 13.63
#